data_AF-A0A0K0JJQ2-F1
#
_entry.id   AF-A0A0K0JJQ2-F1
#
_cell.length_a   1.000
_cell.length_b   1.000
_cell.length_c   1.000
_cell.angle_alpha   90.00
_cell.angle_beta   90.00
_cell.angle_gamma   90.00
#
_symmetry.space_group_name_H-M   'P 1'
#
loop_
_entity.id
_entity.type
_entity.pdbx_description
1 polymer ?
#
loop_
_entity_poly.entity_id
_entity_poly.type
_entity_poly.pdbx_seq_one_letter_code
_entity_poly.pdbx_strand_id
1 'polypeptide(L)'
;MSAVDLVTVGNDQYNEDTVDESMDLRGLSTIQSYVTDYIQYRVHLHNVYCPRLPEIPVSDDYRFELIRAVALIFEKKHAEELTNMVTTLCLNGRLTFQRYVEVVECFAHNDDDESNKQLSYGRLVALIAFAGLVAMKLCDLQLFTEVSMIAPYTSKFLHKRIVLTWPQDRRSWEDFFDRARTIIDKNEAEESEKVNLKSECNRWWLSIRALVIFGMFGIGAFTLVKTILKTR
;
A
#
# COMPACT_ATOMS: atom_id res chain seq x y z
N MET A 1 -15.61 71.26 -18.90
CA MET A 1 -14.14 71.09 -19.03
C MET A 1 -13.52 71.31 -17.66
N SER A 2 -13.11 70.24 -16.99
CA SER A 2 -12.04 70.30 -15.99
C SER A 2 -11.35 68.93 -16.00
N ALA A 3 -10.16 68.91 -16.56
CA ALA A 3 -9.19 67.85 -16.33
C ALA A 3 -8.69 68.01 -14.89
N VAL A 4 -8.72 66.93 -14.11
CA VAL A 4 -7.96 66.82 -12.86
C VAL A 4 -7.41 65.40 -12.80
N ASP A 5 -6.17 65.30 -13.27
CA ASP A 5 -5.05 64.49 -12.79
C ASP A 5 -5.31 63.11 -12.16
N LEU A 6 -4.95 62.11 -12.96
CA LEU A 6 -4.00 61.04 -12.65
C LEU A 6 -3.43 61.08 -11.22
N VAL A 7 -4.07 60.35 -10.32
CA VAL A 7 -3.42 59.85 -9.10
C VAL A 7 -2.88 58.46 -9.42
N THR A 8 -1.55 58.39 -9.42
CA THR A 8 -0.68 57.24 -9.50
C THR A 8 -1.15 56.12 -8.58
N VAL A 9 -1.74 55.07 -9.15
CA VAL A 9 -1.96 53.81 -8.45
C VAL A 9 -0.59 53.13 -8.32
N GLY A 10 0.01 53.28 -7.14
CA GLY A 10 1.21 52.55 -6.75
C GLY A 10 0.91 51.06 -6.77
N ASN A 11 1.43 50.39 -7.80
CA ASN A 11 1.21 48.98 -8.06
C ASN A 11 2.44 48.19 -7.59
N ASP A 12 2.76 48.29 -6.30
CA ASP A 12 3.88 47.58 -5.67
C ASP A 12 3.39 46.81 -4.45
N GLN A 13 2.55 45.79 -4.68
CA GLN A 13 2.39 44.67 -3.75
C GLN A 13 2.51 43.37 -4.55
N TYR A 14 3.75 43.07 -4.91
CA TYR A 14 4.15 41.79 -5.49
C TYR A 14 4.11 40.70 -4.41
N ASN A 15 2.97 40.02 -4.33
CA ASN A 15 2.90 38.58 -4.56
C ASN A 15 3.68 37.65 -3.60
N GLU A 16 3.36 37.68 -2.31
CA GLU A 16 3.78 36.65 -1.35
C GLU A 16 2.80 35.45 -1.32
N ASP A 17 1.51 35.67 -1.62
CA ASP A 17 0.46 34.65 -1.51
C ASP A 17 0.49 33.56 -2.61
N THR A 18 0.96 33.87 -3.83
CA THR A 18 0.97 32.86 -4.92
C THR A 18 2.05 31.80 -4.77
N VAL A 19 3.13 32.09 -4.03
CA VAL A 19 4.21 31.11 -3.84
C VAL A 19 3.72 29.97 -2.95
N ASP A 20 3.02 30.30 -1.87
CA ASP A 20 2.46 29.31 -0.93
C ASP A 20 1.40 28.43 -1.62
N GLU A 21 0.46 29.03 -2.35
CA GLU A 21 -0.57 28.28 -3.09
C GLU A 21 0.04 27.39 -4.17
N SER A 22 1.09 27.85 -4.87
CA SER A 22 1.75 27.05 -5.91
C SER A 22 2.54 25.85 -5.33
N MET A 23 3.16 26.00 -4.15
CA MET A 23 3.87 24.91 -3.48
C MET A 23 2.89 23.87 -2.93
N ASP A 24 1.78 24.33 -2.36
CA ASP A 24 0.68 23.48 -1.87
C ASP A 24 0.07 22.65 -3.01
N LEU A 25 -0.20 23.28 -4.16
CA LEU A 25 -0.66 22.58 -5.36
C LEU A 25 0.35 21.56 -5.89
N ARG A 26 1.65 21.87 -5.85
CA ARG A 26 2.70 20.93 -6.24
C ARG A 26 2.70 19.71 -5.33
N GLY A 27 2.63 19.91 -4.01
CA GLY A 27 2.56 18.82 -3.02
C GLY A 27 1.38 17.89 -3.27
N LEU A 28 0.19 18.46 -3.47
CA LEU A 28 -1.02 17.69 -3.80
C LEU A 28 -0.86 16.89 -5.09
N SER A 29 -0.32 17.50 -6.14
CA SER A 29 -0.12 16.84 -7.44
C SER A 29 0.84 15.65 -7.33
N THR A 30 1.94 15.78 -6.58
CA THR A 30 2.90 14.69 -6.36
C THR A 30 2.27 13.52 -5.62
N ILE A 31 1.50 13.78 -4.56
CA ILE A 31 0.80 12.73 -3.82
C ILE A 31 -0.21 12.03 -4.73
N GLN A 32 -0.96 12.80 -5.53
CA GLN A 32 -1.91 12.24 -6.47
C GLN A 32 -1.24 11.36 -7.52
N SER A 33 -0.04 11.73 -8.01
CA SER A 33 0.74 10.86 -8.88
C SER A 33 1.09 9.55 -8.20
N TYR A 34 1.59 9.57 -6.96
CA TYR A 34 1.90 8.34 -6.22
C TYR A 34 0.69 7.44 -5.99
N VAL A 35 -0.46 8.00 -5.62
CA VAL A 35 -1.68 7.22 -5.42
C VAL A 35 -2.18 6.63 -6.73
N THR A 36 -2.23 7.45 -7.79
CA THR A 36 -2.66 6.98 -9.11
C THR A 36 -1.76 5.86 -9.59
N ASP A 37 -0.45 5.97 -9.35
CA ASP A 37 0.54 5.01 -9.82
C ASP A 37 0.33 3.66 -9.16
N TYR A 38 0.09 3.69 -7.86
CA TYR A 38 -0.23 2.49 -7.13
C TYR A 38 -1.53 1.84 -7.63
N ILE A 39 -2.58 2.63 -7.85
CA ILE A 39 -3.86 2.14 -8.41
C ILE A 39 -3.62 1.47 -9.77
N GLN A 40 -2.89 2.14 -10.67
CA GLN A 40 -2.55 1.59 -11.97
C GLN A 40 -1.80 0.27 -11.83
N TYR A 41 -0.73 0.26 -11.04
CA TYR A 41 0.09 -0.91 -10.82
C TYR A 41 -0.73 -2.10 -10.31
N ARG A 42 -1.65 -1.86 -9.36
CA ARG A 42 -2.55 -2.89 -8.83
C ARG A 42 -3.52 -3.45 -9.87
N VAL A 43 -4.13 -2.59 -10.67
CA VAL A 43 -5.04 -3.01 -11.75
C VAL A 43 -4.30 -3.86 -12.78
N HIS A 44 -3.09 -3.48 -13.17
CA HIS A 44 -2.26 -4.25 -14.10
C HIS A 44 -1.80 -5.58 -13.53
N LEU A 45 -1.36 -5.62 -12.25
CA LEU A 45 -0.88 -6.84 -11.60
C LEU A 45 -1.93 -7.96 -11.60
N HIS A 46 -3.22 -7.60 -11.54
CA HIS A 46 -4.33 -8.54 -11.53
C HIS A 46 -5.04 -8.68 -12.90
N ASN A 47 -4.51 -8.06 -13.97
CA ASN A 47 -5.11 -8.05 -15.30
C ASN A 47 -6.59 -7.62 -15.31
N VAL A 48 -6.96 -6.66 -14.46
CA VAL A 48 -8.34 -6.19 -14.35
C VAL A 48 -8.63 -5.14 -15.42
N TYR A 49 -9.76 -5.28 -16.10
CA TYR A 49 -10.22 -4.31 -17.07
C TYR A 49 -10.74 -3.05 -16.38
N CYS A 50 -10.11 -1.90 -16.63
CA CYS A 50 -10.55 -0.60 -16.12
C CYS A 50 -10.35 0.50 -17.19
N PRO A 51 -11.40 0.89 -17.94
CA PRO A 51 -11.28 1.86 -19.03
C PRO A 51 -11.09 3.31 -18.56
N ARG A 52 -11.34 3.60 -17.28
CA ARG A 52 -11.20 4.94 -16.69
C ARG A 52 -10.09 4.99 -15.65
N LEU A 53 -9.04 4.23 -15.89
CA LEU A 53 -7.86 4.26 -15.06
C LEU A 53 -7.23 5.66 -15.18
N PRO A 54 -6.96 6.37 -14.06
CA PRO A 54 -6.44 7.72 -14.16
C PRO A 54 -5.03 7.68 -14.74
N GLU A 55 -4.71 8.57 -15.68
CA GLU A 55 -3.41 8.64 -16.35
C GLU A 55 -2.36 9.31 -15.46
N ILE A 56 -1.10 8.93 -15.65
CA ILE A 56 0.06 9.51 -14.96
C ILE A 56 1.12 9.76 -16.01
N PRO A 57 1.86 10.88 -15.93
CA PRO A 57 3.08 11.01 -16.69
C PRO A 57 4.04 9.85 -16.39
N VAL A 58 4.51 9.18 -17.43
CA VAL A 58 5.57 8.16 -17.31
C VAL A 58 6.74 8.78 -16.56
N SER A 59 7.13 8.16 -15.46
CA SER A 59 8.22 8.61 -14.61
C SER A 59 9.11 7.42 -14.27
N ASP A 60 10.39 7.52 -14.59
CA ASP A 60 11.42 6.54 -14.22
C ASP A 60 11.94 6.80 -12.78
N ASP A 61 11.14 7.46 -11.94
CA ASP A 61 11.50 7.80 -10.57
C ASP A 61 11.31 6.59 -9.63
N TYR A 62 12.42 6.12 -9.05
CA TYR A 62 12.48 5.00 -8.11
C TYR A 62 11.52 5.14 -6.92
N ARG A 63 11.09 6.37 -6.57
CA ARG A 63 10.14 6.63 -5.49
C ARG A 63 8.79 5.97 -5.73
N PHE A 64 8.35 5.88 -6.98
CA PHE A 64 7.13 5.16 -7.33
C PHE A 64 7.28 3.67 -7.05
N GLU A 65 8.42 3.07 -7.41
CA GLU A 65 8.71 1.66 -7.14
C GLU A 65 8.76 1.36 -5.63
N LEU A 66 9.38 2.24 -4.83
CA LEU A 66 9.40 2.10 -3.38
C LEU A 66 8.00 2.13 -2.78
N ILE A 67 7.13 3.03 -3.24
CA ILE A 67 5.74 3.11 -2.78
C ILE A 67 4.97 1.85 -3.15
N ARG A 68 5.11 1.36 -4.39
CA ARG A 68 4.48 0.10 -4.83
C ARG A 68 4.90 -1.07 -3.95
N ALA A 69 6.21 -1.23 -3.73
CA ALA A 69 6.76 -2.33 -2.95
C ALA A 69 6.29 -2.28 -1.49
N VAL A 70 6.43 -1.14 -0.81
CA VAL A 70 6.03 -1.02 0.60
C VAL A 70 4.52 -1.17 0.79
N ALA A 71 3.70 -0.64 -0.13
CA ALA A 71 2.25 -0.80 -0.07
C ALA A 71 1.83 -2.26 -0.30
N LEU A 72 2.42 -3.00 -1.25
CA LEU A 72 2.17 -4.44 -1.41
C LEU A 72 2.55 -5.24 -0.16
N ILE A 73 3.70 -4.93 0.46
CA ILE A 73 4.12 -5.57 1.72
C ILE A 73 3.08 -5.29 2.80
N PHE A 74 2.63 -4.05 2.93
CA PHE A 74 1.61 -3.65 3.90
C PHE A 74 0.31 -4.42 3.67
N GLU A 75 -0.16 -4.50 2.42
CA GLU A 75 -1.37 -5.25 2.08
C GLU A 75 -1.28 -6.72 2.44
N LYS A 76 -0.15 -7.37 2.14
CA LYS A 76 0.06 -8.77 2.52
C LYS A 76 0.00 -8.97 4.03
N LYS A 77 0.53 -8.01 4.81
CA LYS A 77 0.59 -8.08 6.27
C LYS A 77 -0.74 -7.71 6.96
N HIS A 78 -1.59 -6.91 6.31
CA HIS A 78 -2.85 -6.37 6.87
C HIS A 78 -4.07 -6.65 5.98
N ALA A 79 -4.08 -7.82 5.34
CA ALA A 79 -5.06 -8.15 4.31
C ALA A 79 -6.50 -8.18 4.84
N GLU A 80 -6.69 -8.70 6.07
CA GLU A 80 -8.01 -8.81 6.69
C GLU A 80 -8.58 -7.42 7.02
N GLU A 81 -7.79 -6.58 7.69
CA GLU A 81 -8.20 -5.23 8.08
C GLU A 81 -8.54 -4.38 6.86
N LEU A 82 -7.70 -4.41 5.83
CA LEU A 82 -7.94 -3.67 4.59
C LEU A 82 -9.18 -4.18 3.84
N THR A 83 -9.40 -5.50 3.81
CA THR A 83 -10.60 -6.09 3.19
C THR A 83 -11.87 -5.62 3.92
N ASN A 84 -11.82 -5.52 5.25
CA ASN A 84 -12.93 -5.01 6.05
C ASN A 84 -13.18 -3.52 5.78
N MET A 85 -12.13 -2.70 5.64
CA MET A 85 -12.25 -1.30 5.23
C MET A 85 -12.93 -1.17 3.86
N VAL A 86 -12.47 -1.95 2.87
CA VAL A 86 -12.97 -1.89 1.48
C VAL A 86 -14.44 -2.28 1.44
N THR A 87 -14.79 -3.37 2.14
CA THR A 87 -16.18 -3.81 2.24
C THR A 87 -17.06 -2.73 2.87
N THR A 88 -16.61 -2.13 3.98
CA THR A 88 -17.34 -1.05 4.68
C THR A 88 -17.59 0.18 3.79
N LEU A 89 -16.61 0.54 2.95
CA LEU A 89 -16.74 1.64 2.02
C LEU A 89 -17.71 1.32 0.88
N CYS A 90 -17.61 0.12 0.31
CA CYS A 90 -18.37 -0.27 -0.89
C CYS A 90 -19.82 -0.72 -0.60
N LEU A 91 -20.17 -1.10 0.64
CA LEU A 91 -21.50 -1.62 0.99
C LEU A 91 -22.68 -0.72 0.62
N ASN A 92 -22.50 0.62 0.66
CA ASN A 92 -23.61 1.58 0.52
C ASN A 92 -23.72 2.22 -0.87
N GLY A 93 -23.00 1.71 -1.88
CA GLY A 93 -23.17 2.01 -3.31
C GLY A 93 -22.80 3.42 -3.78
N ARG A 94 -22.94 4.47 -2.95
CA ARG A 94 -22.52 5.84 -3.29
C ARG A 94 -21.21 6.17 -2.61
N LEU A 95 -20.17 6.27 -3.41
CA LEU A 95 -18.86 6.73 -2.97
C LEU A 95 -18.83 8.26 -3.04
N THR A 96 -18.78 8.91 -1.87
CA THR A 96 -18.56 10.36 -1.76
C THR A 96 -17.24 10.62 -1.04
N PHE A 97 -16.65 11.80 -1.25
CA PHE A 97 -15.46 12.19 -0.49
C PHE A 97 -15.70 12.12 1.02
N GLN A 98 -16.85 12.59 1.50
CA GLN A 98 -17.20 12.52 2.92
C GLN A 98 -17.25 11.08 3.43
N ARG A 99 -17.89 10.17 2.68
CA ARG A 99 -17.95 8.75 3.05
C ARG A 99 -16.56 8.10 3.05
N TYR A 100 -15.71 8.45 2.09
CA TYR A 100 -14.32 8.00 2.04
C TYR A 100 -13.57 8.45 3.30
N VAL A 101 -13.68 9.73 3.66
CA VAL A 101 -13.04 10.30 4.86
C VAL A 101 -13.57 9.63 6.13
N GLU A 102 -14.88 9.45 6.27
CA GLU A 102 -15.48 8.77 7.43
C GLU A 102 -14.88 7.36 7.63
N VAL A 103 -14.77 6.56 6.56
CA VAL A 103 -14.17 5.21 6.67
C VAL A 103 -12.70 5.30 7.03
N VAL A 104 -11.93 6.16 6.38
CA VAL A 104 -10.49 6.34 6.64
C VAL A 104 -10.20 6.85 8.06
N GLU A 105 -11.09 7.66 8.64
CA GLU A 105 -10.94 8.18 9.99
C GLU A 105 -11.39 7.19 11.07
N CYS A 106 -12.46 6.42 10.83
CA CYS A 106 -12.92 5.39 11.76
C CYS A 106 -11.84 4.32 12.03
N PHE A 107 -11.06 3.95 11.02
CA PHE A 107 -9.97 2.97 11.19
C PHE A 107 -8.73 3.53 11.88
N ALA A 108 -8.65 4.84 12.13
CA ALA A 108 -7.63 5.39 13.02
C ALA A 108 -8.04 5.32 14.49
N HIS A 109 -9.34 5.25 14.81
CA HIS A 109 -9.84 5.44 16.17
C HIS A 109 -9.61 4.25 17.12
N ASN A 110 -8.86 3.23 16.71
CA ASN A 110 -8.66 2.02 17.52
C ASN A 110 -7.57 2.18 18.60
N ASP A 111 -6.76 3.23 18.57
CA ASP A 111 -5.81 3.55 19.64
C ASP A 111 -6.27 4.82 20.37
N ASP A 112 -6.50 4.75 21.68
CA ASP A 112 -6.99 5.85 22.55
C ASP A 112 -6.09 7.10 22.63
N ASP A 113 -5.10 7.24 21.74
CA ASP A 113 -4.13 8.32 21.76
C ASP A 113 -4.53 9.47 20.82
N GLU A 114 -4.39 10.71 21.34
CA GLU A 114 -4.40 11.97 20.56
C GLU A 114 -3.50 11.92 19.31
N SER A 115 -2.57 10.95 19.24
CA SER A 115 -1.77 10.62 18.05
C SER A 115 -2.61 10.29 16.80
N ASN A 116 -3.90 9.93 16.96
CA ASN A 116 -4.81 9.62 15.85
C ASN A 116 -5.04 10.76 14.86
N LYS A 117 -4.76 12.01 15.26
CA LYS A 117 -4.80 13.14 14.33
C LYS A 117 -3.57 13.22 13.44
N GLN A 118 -2.47 12.60 13.84
CA GLN A 118 -1.18 12.63 13.14
C GLN A 118 -1.13 11.61 11.99
N LEU A 119 -0.51 12.02 10.88
CA LEU A 119 -0.24 11.14 9.75
C LEU A 119 1.15 10.53 9.88
N SER A 120 1.19 9.33 10.45
CA SER A 120 2.40 8.52 10.44
C SER A 120 2.74 7.99 9.03
N TYR A 121 3.99 7.60 8.82
CA TYR A 121 4.40 6.92 7.58
C TYR A 121 3.65 5.60 7.36
N GLY A 122 3.38 4.84 8.42
CA GLY A 122 2.56 3.63 8.32
C GLY A 122 1.15 3.93 7.82
N ARG A 123 0.51 4.98 8.34
CA ARG A 123 -0.82 5.40 7.90
C ARG A 123 -0.83 5.92 6.47
N LEU A 124 0.22 6.64 6.04
CA LEU A 124 0.39 7.03 4.64
C LEU A 124 0.36 5.79 3.71
N VAL A 125 1.18 4.78 4.03
CA VAL A 125 1.23 3.53 3.24
C VAL A 125 -0.11 2.80 3.26
N ALA A 126 -0.73 2.70 4.44
CA ALA A 126 -2.03 2.05 4.61
C ALA A 126 -3.10 2.66 3.71
N LEU A 127 -3.11 3.99 3.56
CA LEU A 127 -4.10 4.69 2.73
C LEU A 127 -3.83 4.56 1.24
N ILE A 128 -2.57 4.50 0.83
CA ILE A 128 -2.21 4.22 -0.57
C ILE A 128 -2.60 2.77 -0.93
N ALA A 129 -2.27 1.80 -0.07
CA ALA A 129 -2.68 0.41 -0.18
C ALA A 129 -4.22 0.28 -0.28
N PHE A 130 -4.92 0.91 0.66
CA PHE A 130 -6.38 0.96 0.68
C PHE A 130 -6.97 1.52 -0.62
N ALA A 131 -6.42 2.62 -1.14
CA ALA A 131 -6.85 3.20 -2.41
C ALA A 131 -6.74 2.22 -3.59
N GLY A 132 -5.63 1.47 -3.66
CA GLY A 132 -5.46 0.40 -4.65
C GLY A 132 -6.54 -0.67 -4.54
N LEU A 133 -6.80 -1.18 -3.34
CA LEU A 133 -7.83 -2.21 -3.11
C LEU A 133 -9.26 -1.72 -3.38
N VAL A 134 -9.58 -0.48 -3.03
CA VAL A 134 -10.87 0.12 -3.35
C VAL A 134 -11.05 0.24 -4.86
N ALA A 135 -10.02 0.71 -5.58
CA ALA A 135 -10.07 0.79 -7.03
C ALA A 135 -10.32 -0.59 -7.66
N MET A 136 -9.61 -1.62 -7.19
CA MET A 136 -9.84 -3.02 -7.62
C MET A 136 -11.29 -3.44 -7.40
N LYS A 137 -11.83 -3.21 -6.20
CA LYS A 137 -13.21 -3.58 -5.86
C LYS A 137 -14.24 -2.83 -6.71
N LEU A 138 -14.00 -1.56 -7.00
CA LEU A 138 -14.88 -0.76 -7.86
C LEU A 138 -14.83 -1.23 -9.31
N CYS A 139 -13.67 -1.68 -9.80
CA CYS A 139 -13.56 -2.32 -11.11
C CYS A 139 -14.38 -3.62 -11.18
N ASP A 140 -14.29 -4.46 -10.15
CA ASP A 140 -15.10 -5.70 -10.07
C ASP A 140 -16.61 -5.41 -10.08
N LEU A 141 -17.01 -4.30 -9.48
CA LEU A 141 -18.40 -3.81 -9.47
C LEU A 141 -18.77 -2.98 -10.72
N GLN A 142 -17.86 -2.84 -11.69
CA GLN A 142 -18.04 -2.03 -12.91
C GLN A 142 -18.35 -0.54 -12.65
N LEU A 143 -17.97 -0.01 -11.49
CA LEU A 143 -18.16 1.37 -11.09
C LEU A 143 -16.98 2.26 -11.53
N PHE A 144 -16.66 2.25 -12.83
CA PHE A 144 -15.45 2.89 -13.35
C PHE A 144 -15.38 4.41 -13.15
N THR A 145 -16.53 5.10 -13.08
CA THR A 145 -16.57 6.53 -12.71
C THR A 145 -16.00 6.75 -11.32
N GLU A 146 -16.35 5.87 -10.37
CA GLU A 146 -15.89 5.98 -8.99
C GLU A 146 -14.40 5.69 -8.86
N VAL A 147 -13.85 4.79 -9.69
CA VAL A 147 -12.41 4.50 -9.73
C VAL A 147 -11.60 5.78 -9.97
N SER A 148 -12.03 6.63 -10.90
CA SER A 148 -11.35 7.89 -11.22
C SER A 148 -11.32 8.90 -10.05
N MET A 149 -12.21 8.76 -9.08
CA MET A 149 -12.31 9.64 -7.92
C MET A 149 -11.42 9.21 -6.74
N ILE A 150 -10.96 7.96 -6.70
CA ILE A 150 -10.19 7.42 -5.58
C ILE A 150 -8.85 8.14 -5.41
N ALA A 151 -8.12 8.38 -6.50
CA ALA A 151 -6.85 9.10 -6.43
C ALA A 151 -7.04 10.53 -5.88
N PRO A 152 -7.94 11.37 -6.43
CA PRO A 152 -8.24 12.69 -5.85
C PRO A 152 -8.69 12.67 -4.39
N TYR A 153 -9.53 11.71 -3.99
CA TYR A 153 -9.99 11.62 -2.60
C TYR A 153 -8.84 11.29 -1.64
N THR A 154 -8.06 10.28 -1.99
CA THR A 154 -6.91 9.84 -1.19
C THR A 154 -5.86 10.94 -1.12
N SER A 155 -5.50 11.56 -2.25
CA SER A 155 -4.46 12.58 -2.31
C SER A 155 -4.86 13.84 -1.54
N LYS A 156 -6.10 14.30 -1.66
CA LYS A 156 -6.61 15.45 -0.91
C LYS A 156 -6.60 15.19 0.60
N PHE A 157 -6.98 13.99 1.03
CA PHE A 157 -6.93 13.61 2.43
C PHE A 157 -5.49 13.58 2.96
N LEU A 158 -4.61 12.87 2.25
CA LEU A 158 -3.20 12.74 2.62
C LEU A 158 -2.50 14.09 2.65
N HIS A 159 -2.69 14.91 1.62
CA HIS A 159 -2.09 16.22 1.51
C HIS A 159 -2.45 17.13 2.69
N LYS A 160 -3.75 17.25 2.99
CA LYS A 160 -4.22 18.00 4.16
C LYS A 160 -3.55 17.51 5.44
N ARG A 161 -3.44 16.18 5.60
CA ARG A 161 -2.84 15.58 6.79
C ARG A 161 -1.31 15.75 6.84
N ILE A 162 -0.61 15.77 5.72
CA ILE A 162 0.83 16.06 5.64
C ILE A 162 1.10 17.50 6.07
N VAL A 163 0.38 18.46 5.48
CA VAL A 163 0.57 19.90 5.75
C VAL A 163 0.34 20.23 7.23
N LEU A 164 -0.73 19.67 7.84
CA LEU A 164 -1.02 19.89 9.26
C LEU A 164 -0.09 19.09 10.19
N THR A 165 0.24 17.88 9.72
CA THR A 165 0.95 16.78 10.36
C THR A 165 2.45 16.92 10.58
N TRP A 166 3.12 16.93 9.44
CA TRP A 166 4.52 16.57 9.31
C TRP A 166 5.49 17.63 9.82
N PRO A 167 5.21 18.94 9.70
CA PRO A 167 6.10 19.96 10.25
C PRO A 167 6.30 19.81 11.77
N GLN A 168 5.23 19.47 12.50
CA GLN A 168 5.27 19.32 13.96
C GLN A 168 6.10 18.09 14.38
N ASP A 169 5.97 17.00 13.62
CA ASP A 169 6.67 15.73 13.89
C ASP A 169 8.06 15.64 13.23
N ARG A 170 8.51 16.70 12.53
CA ARG A 170 9.74 16.71 11.71
C ARG A 170 9.80 15.55 10.71
N ARG A 171 8.66 15.24 10.07
CA ARG A 171 8.56 14.21 9.04
C ARG A 171 8.86 14.79 7.67
N SER A 172 9.41 13.97 6.78
CA SER A 172 9.77 14.35 5.42
C SER A 172 9.54 13.17 4.46
N TRP A 173 9.48 13.47 3.17
CA TRP A 173 9.44 12.42 2.15
C TRP A 173 10.74 11.62 2.09
N GLU A 174 11.89 12.24 2.34
CA GLU A 174 13.18 11.54 2.30
C GLU A 174 13.26 10.47 3.40
N ASP A 175 12.91 10.86 4.64
CA ASP A 175 12.81 9.95 5.78
C ASP A 175 11.81 8.81 5.54
N PHE A 176 10.70 9.11 4.84
CA PHE A 176 9.73 8.10 4.43
C PHE A 176 10.38 7.07 3.49
N PHE A 177 11.09 7.52 2.46
CA PHE A 177 11.72 6.63 1.48
C PHE A 177 12.87 5.80 2.09
N ASP A 178 13.63 6.37 3.03
CA ASP A 178 14.65 5.64 3.80
C ASP A 178 14.04 4.49 4.60
N ARG A 179 12.92 4.75 5.27
CA ARG A 179 12.18 3.74 6.03
C ARG A 179 11.53 2.71 5.11
N ALA A 180 11.00 3.14 3.97
CA ALA A 180 10.43 2.23 2.97
C ALA A 180 11.48 1.23 2.48
N ARG A 181 12.69 1.70 2.12
CA ARG A 181 13.82 0.83 1.76
C ARG A 181 14.13 -0.19 2.86
N THR A 182 14.27 0.28 4.09
CA THR A 182 14.56 -0.59 5.25
C THR A 182 13.49 -1.67 5.43
N ILE A 183 12.20 -1.32 5.24
CA ILE A 183 11.08 -2.28 5.34
C ILE A 183 11.14 -3.31 4.21
N ILE A 184 11.44 -2.88 2.99
CA ILE A 184 11.56 -3.76 1.82
C ILE A 184 12.69 -4.76 2.04
N ASP A 185 13.90 -4.28 2.36
CA ASP A 185 15.07 -5.12 2.60
C ASP A 185 14.81 -6.15 3.73
N LYS A 186 14.18 -5.70 4.82
CA LYS A 186 13.80 -6.58 5.93
C LYS A 186 12.79 -7.63 5.49
N ASN A 187 11.78 -7.25 4.71
CA ASN A 187 10.78 -8.18 4.22
C ASN A 187 11.37 -9.21 3.25
N GLU A 188 12.29 -8.81 2.38
CA GLU A 188 13.02 -9.73 1.50
C GLU A 188 13.84 -10.75 2.30
N ALA A 189 14.56 -10.29 3.33
CA ALA A 189 15.28 -11.17 4.25
C ALA A 189 14.33 -12.14 4.96
N GLU A 190 13.22 -11.67 5.53
CA GLU A 190 12.19 -12.49 6.19
C GLU A 190 11.60 -13.55 5.25
N GLU A 191 11.30 -13.19 4.00
CA GLU A 191 10.74 -14.13 3.02
C GLU A 191 11.79 -15.15 2.55
N SER A 192 13.05 -14.75 2.37
CA SER A 192 14.13 -15.67 2.02
C SER A 192 14.38 -16.71 3.12
N GLU A 193 14.33 -16.30 4.39
CA GLU A 193 14.47 -17.18 5.54
C GLU A 193 13.33 -18.21 5.62
N LYS A 194 12.08 -17.77 5.42
CA LYS A 194 10.91 -18.67 5.36
C LYS A 194 11.02 -19.72 4.25
N VAL A 195 11.49 -19.32 3.08
CA VAL A 195 11.70 -20.24 1.94
C VAL A 195 12.80 -21.25 2.28
N ASN A 196 13.90 -20.80 2.87
CA ASN A 196 14.99 -21.67 3.30
C ASN A 196 14.52 -22.66 4.37
N LEU A 197 13.85 -22.21 5.43
CA LEU A 197 13.29 -23.08 6.48
C LEU A 197 12.30 -24.10 5.92
N LYS A 198 11.43 -23.70 4.99
CA LYS A 198 10.50 -24.63 4.31
C LYS A 198 11.24 -25.67 3.49
N SER A 199 12.31 -25.28 2.80
CA SER A 199 13.15 -26.20 2.02
C SER A 199 13.90 -27.20 2.91
N GLU A 200 14.40 -26.75 4.07
CA GLU A 200 15.07 -27.61 5.04
C GLU A 200 14.11 -28.58 5.71
N CYS A 201 12.92 -28.12 6.09
CA CYS A 201 11.86 -28.97 6.62
C CYS A 201 11.46 -30.04 5.60
N ASN A 202 11.27 -29.68 4.33
CA ASN A 202 11.00 -30.64 3.26
C ASN A 202 12.14 -31.66 3.09
N ARG A 203 13.40 -31.22 3.15
CA ARG A 203 14.56 -32.10 3.09
C ARG A 203 14.58 -33.10 4.25
N TRP A 204 14.30 -32.63 5.47
CA TRP A 204 14.22 -33.48 6.66
C TRP A 204 13.09 -34.51 6.56
N TRP A 205 11.91 -34.11 6.09
CA TRP A 205 10.79 -35.03 5.83
C TRP A 205 11.13 -36.10 4.78
N LEU A 206 11.87 -35.76 3.73
CA LEU A 206 12.35 -36.73 2.73
C LEU A 206 13.35 -37.73 3.34
N SER A 207 14.26 -37.27 4.20
CA SER A 207 15.20 -38.15 4.92
C SER A 207 14.47 -39.13 5.85
N ILE A 208 13.44 -38.69 6.57
CA ILE A 208 12.61 -39.57 7.41
C ILE A 208 11.89 -40.62 6.55
N ARG A 209 11.28 -40.21 5.43
CA ARG A 209 10.62 -41.15 4.52
C ARG A 209 11.59 -42.21 3.99
N ALA A 210 12.81 -41.81 3.61
CA ALA A 210 13.84 -42.76 3.18
C ALA A 210 14.17 -43.76 4.29
N LEU A 211 14.37 -43.31 5.54
CA LEU A 211 14.65 -44.19 6.67
C LEU A 211 13.51 -45.17 6.96
N VAL A 212 12.24 -44.74 6.89
CA VAL A 212 11.09 -45.63 7.09
C VAL A 212 11.01 -46.69 5.98
N ILE A 213 11.27 -46.32 4.73
CA ILE A 213 11.30 -47.27 3.61
C ILE A 213 12.39 -48.32 3.83
N PHE A 214 13.61 -47.92 4.18
CA PHE A 214 14.70 -48.85 4.50
C PHE A 214 14.37 -49.73 5.73
N GLY A 215 13.72 -49.18 6.75
CA GLY A 215 13.27 -49.93 7.93
C GLY A 215 12.21 -50.99 7.61
N MET A 216 11.23 -50.67 6.76
CA MET A 216 10.20 -51.64 6.35
C MET A 216 10.77 -52.76 5.48
N PHE A 217 11.68 -52.45 4.55
CA PHE A 217 12.38 -53.49 3.78
C PHE A 217 13.24 -54.39 4.67
N GLY A 218 13.86 -53.83 5.73
CA GLY A 218 14.61 -54.59 6.72
C GLY A 218 13.74 -55.59 7.52
N ILE A 219 12.54 -55.17 7.93
CA ILE A 219 11.62 -56.04 8.70
C ILE A 219 11.05 -57.16 7.80
N GLY A 220 10.70 -56.85 6.55
CA GLY A 220 10.26 -57.86 5.58
C GLY A 220 11.32 -58.95 5.35
N ALA A 221 12.56 -58.55 5.10
CA ALA A 221 13.67 -59.49 4.93
C ALA A 221 13.93 -60.33 6.20
N PHE A 222 13.86 -59.73 7.39
CA PHE A 222 14.10 -60.44 8.64
C PHE A 222 13.03 -61.49 8.96
N THR A 223 11.75 -61.19 8.68
CA THR A 223 10.66 -62.17 8.87
C THR A 223 10.78 -63.35 7.91
N LEU A 224 11.15 -63.11 6.65
CA LEU A 224 11.36 -64.17 5.66
C LEU A 224 12.52 -65.10 6.06
N VAL A 225 13.66 -64.53 6.49
CA VAL A 225 14.81 -65.30 6.98
C VAL A 225 14.45 -66.14 8.21
N LYS A 226 13.67 -65.57 9.15
CA LYS A 226 13.28 -66.28 10.38
C LYS A 226 12.30 -67.44 10.10
N THR A 227 11.45 -67.31 9.09
CA THR A 227 10.51 -68.36 8.70
C THR A 227 11.23 -69.53 8.04
N ILE A 228 12.21 -69.26 7.16
CA ILE A 228 13.03 -70.28 6.52
C ILE A 228 13.85 -71.06 7.55
N LEU A 229 14.44 -70.39 8.53
CA LEU A 229 15.24 -71.04 9.58
C LEU A 229 14.44 -71.96 10.51
N LYS A 230 13.13 -71.74 10.68
CA LYS A 230 12.29 -72.60 11.53
C LYS A 230 11.80 -73.87 10.82
N THR A 231 12.01 -73.97 9.51
CA THR A 231 11.53 -75.11 8.70
C THR A 231 12.62 -76.17 8.49
N ARG A 232 13.77 -76.04 9.17
CA ARG A 232 14.91 -76.96 9.09
C ARG A 232 15.18 -77.58 10.45
#